data_AF-A0AAW2JK43-F1
#
_entry.id   AF-A0AAW2JK43-F1
#
_cell.length_a   1.000
_cell.length_b   1.000
_cell.length_c   1.000
_cell.angle_alpha   90.00
_cell.angle_beta   90.00
_cell.angle_gamma   90.00
#
_symmetry.space_group_name_H-M   'P 1'
#
loop_
_entity.id
_entity.type
_entity.pdbx_description
1 polymer ?
#
loop_
_entity_poly.entity_id
_entity_poly.type
_entity_poly.pdbx_seq_one_letter_code
_entity_poly.pdbx_strand_id
1 'polypeptide(L)'
;MVLQGNARIRSKGSCTPPVSKERSSPCQTRQRRFRPELIPLIEGEVNKLIEVGFIREVKYPMWISSIVPVRKKNGQIRVCVDFRDLNNACPKDDFPLPIAELMIDATTGHEALSFMDGSSGYNQIRMAPADEELTAFRTPKGIYCYKVMPFG
;
A
#
# COMPACT_ATOMS: atom_id res chain seq x y z
N MET A 1 24.29 -14.34 -5.52
CA MET A 1 23.35 -13.22 -5.75
C MET A 1 22.01 -13.81 -6.18
N VAL A 2 21.30 -14.44 -5.24
CA VAL A 2 20.00 -15.05 -5.51
C VAL A 2 18.94 -14.01 -5.21
N LEU A 3 18.16 -13.66 -6.22
CA LEU A 3 16.97 -12.84 -6.12
C LEU A 3 16.01 -13.50 -5.13
N GLN A 4 16.04 -13.07 -3.86
CA GLN A 4 14.87 -13.18 -3.00
C GLN A 4 13.98 -11.96 -3.21
N GLY A 5 13.43 -11.89 -4.41
CA GLY A 5 12.28 -11.07 -4.75
C GLY A 5 11.08 -11.98 -4.84
N ASN A 6 10.56 -12.43 -3.70
CA ASN A 6 9.37 -13.26 -3.65
C ASN A 6 8.12 -12.41 -3.36
N ALA A 7 7.95 -11.37 -4.17
CA ALA A 7 6.62 -11.02 -4.62
C ALA A 7 6.37 -11.92 -5.82
N ARG A 8 5.37 -12.80 -5.79
CA ARG A 8 4.97 -13.53 -7.00
C ARG A 8 4.44 -12.49 -7.98
N ILE A 9 5.32 -11.97 -8.81
CA ILE A 9 4.98 -11.39 -10.09
C ILE A 9 4.29 -12.54 -10.83
N ARG A 10 2.96 -12.64 -10.69
CA ARG A 10 2.13 -13.27 -11.74
C ARG A 10 2.70 -12.70 -13.03
N SER A 11 2.87 -13.49 -14.07
CA SER A 11 3.59 -13.19 -15.34
C SER A 11 3.21 -11.89 -16.08
N LYS A 12 2.45 -10.98 -15.44
CA LYS A 12 2.01 -9.65 -15.80
C LYS A 12 2.37 -8.50 -14.81
N GLY A 13 3.27 -8.67 -13.83
CA GLY A 13 3.77 -7.51 -13.05
C GLY A 13 2.92 -7.02 -11.86
N SER A 14 1.91 -7.79 -11.43
CA SER A 14 0.98 -7.37 -10.35
C SER A 14 0.96 -8.38 -9.19
N CYS A 15 1.16 -7.90 -7.96
CA CYS A 15 1.21 -8.72 -6.74
C CYS A 15 0.05 -8.35 -5.80
N THR A 16 -1.17 -8.71 -6.18
CA THR A 16 -2.35 -8.56 -5.32
C THR A 16 -3.09 -9.90 -5.25
N PRO A 17 -3.36 -10.42 -4.04
CA PRO A 17 -4.35 -11.48 -3.88
C PRO A 17 -5.71 -10.88 -4.30
N PRO A 18 -6.51 -11.60 -5.12
CA PRO A 18 -7.82 -11.11 -5.49
C PRO A 18 -8.67 -10.99 -4.23
N VAL A 19 -9.25 -9.82 -4.01
CA VAL A 19 -10.25 -9.65 -2.95
C VAL A 19 -11.40 -10.59 -3.25
N SER A 20 -11.80 -11.40 -2.26
CA SER A 20 -12.89 -12.36 -2.43
C SER A 20 -14.22 -11.62 -2.60
N LYS A 21 -14.59 -11.33 -3.86
CA LYS A 21 -15.81 -10.59 -4.23
C LYS A 21 -17.10 -11.22 -3.70
N GLU A 22 -17.09 -12.49 -3.29
CA GLU A 22 -18.29 -13.24 -2.94
C GLU A 22 -18.70 -13.18 -1.46
N ARG A 23 -17.90 -12.60 -0.53
CA ARG A 23 -18.22 -12.64 0.91
C ARG A 23 -18.09 -11.34 1.71
N SER A 24 -17.63 -10.24 1.11
CA SER A 24 -17.42 -8.98 1.84
C SER A 24 -18.36 -7.87 1.39
N SER A 25 -19.19 -7.37 2.30
CA SER A 25 -20.04 -6.20 2.07
C SER A 25 -19.18 -4.94 1.81
N PRO A 26 -19.54 -4.09 0.84
CA PRO A 26 -18.82 -2.85 0.58
C PRO A 26 -18.75 -1.98 1.85
N CYS A 27 -17.55 -1.61 2.29
CA CYS A 27 -17.40 -0.69 3.42
C CYS A 27 -17.11 0.73 2.92
N GLN A 28 -17.91 1.68 3.40
CA GLN A 28 -17.66 3.11 3.18
C GLN A 28 -17.43 3.78 4.52
N THR A 29 -16.15 3.98 4.87
CA THR A 29 -15.80 4.68 6.10
C THR A 29 -16.20 6.15 5.99
N ARG A 30 -16.84 6.68 7.02
CA ARG A 30 -17.15 8.12 7.12
C ARG A 30 -15.85 8.93 7.16
N GLN A 31 -15.84 10.08 6.49
CA GLN A 31 -14.73 11.01 6.56
C GLN A 31 -14.47 11.46 8.00
N ARG A 32 -13.24 11.30 8.47
CA ARG A 32 -12.81 11.83 9.77
C ARG A 32 -12.79 13.36 9.74
N ARG A 33 -13.12 13.98 10.88
CA ARG A 33 -12.95 15.42 11.07
C ARG A 33 -11.47 15.71 11.31
N PHE A 34 -10.87 16.56 10.49
CA PHE A 34 -9.49 17.02 10.67
C PHE A 34 -9.49 18.42 11.28
N ARG A 35 -8.43 18.75 12.01
CA ARG A 35 -8.18 20.13 12.43
C ARG A 35 -7.94 20.99 11.18
N PRO A 36 -8.46 22.22 11.10
CA PRO A 36 -8.32 23.08 9.91
C PRO A 36 -6.85 23.25 9.46
N GLU A 37 -5.93 23.36 10.42
CA GLU A 37 -4.48 23.47 10.17
C GLU A 37 -3.87 22.26 9.45
N LEU A 38 -4.45 21.06 9.59
CA LEU A 38 -3.95 19.83 8.97
C LEU A 38 -4.45 19.65 7.54
N ILE A 39 -5.56 20.30 7.17
CA ILE A 39 -6.16 20.18 5.84
C ILE A 39 -5.17 20.57 4.72
N PRO A 40 -4.53 21.76 4.75
CA PRO A 40 -3.60 22.13 3.67
C PRO A 40 -2.37 21.23 3.61
N LEU A 41 -1.93 20.69 4.76
CA LEU A 41 -0.82 19.75 4.79
C LEU A 41 -1.20 18.41 4.13
N ILE A 42 -2.41 17.91 4.41
CA ILE A 42 -2.95 16.68 3.81
C ILE A 42 -3.08 16.87 2.29
N GLU A 43 -3.66 17.99 1.87
CA GLU A 43 -3.80 18.30 0.44
C GLU A 43 -2.46 18.42 -0.26
N GLY A 44 -1.46 19.03 0.38
CA GLY A 44 -0.10 19.11 -0.13
C GLY A 44 0.53 17.73 -0.34
N GLU A 45 0.34 16.79 0.59
CA GLU A 45 0.87 15.43 0.44
C GLU A 45 0.11 14.63 -0.64
N VAL A 46 -1.22 14.80 -0.71
CA VAL A 46 -2.04 14.19 -1.77
C VAL A 46 -1.61 14.70 -3.15
N ASN A 47 -1.33 16.00 -3.30
CA ASN A 47 -0.86 16.55 -4.57
C ASN A 47 0.47 15.93 -5.02
N LYS A 48 1.43 15.73 -4.11
CA LYS A 48 2.68 15.02 -4.44
C LYS A 48 2.42 13.60 -4.94
N LEU A 49 1.49 12.87 -4.31
CA LEU A 49 1.13 11.52 -4.75
C LEU A 49 0.47 11.51 -6.14
N ILE A 50 -0.29 12.55 -6.48
CA ILE A 50 -0.88 12.73 -7.81
C ILE A 50 0.22 13.04 -8.84
N GLU A 51 1.13 13.97 -8.52
CA GLU A 51 2.23 14.38 -9.41
C GLU A 51 3.16 13.21 -9.76
N VAL A 52 3.48 12.38 -8.78
CA VAL A 52 4.29 11.16 -8.99
C VAL A 52 3.50 10.06 -9.73
N GLY A 53 2.16 10.17 -9.78
CA GLY A 53 1.30 9.21 -10.47
C GLY A 53 1.03 7.93 -9.69
N PHE A 54 1.23 7.95 -8.36
CA PHE A 54 0.93 6.82 -7.48
C PHE A 54 -0.56 6.65 -7.23
N ILE A 55 -1.33 7.74 -7.29
CA ILE A 55 -2.78 7.73 -7.09
C ILE A 55 -3.53 8.28 -8.30
N ARG A 56 -4.79 7.87 -8.46
CA ARG A 56 -5.74 8.42 -9.44
C ARG A 56 -7.06 8.78 -8.78
N GLU A 57 -7.76 9.75 -9.34
CA GLU A 57 -9.11 10.08 -8.93
C GLU A 57 -10.09 8.97 -9.34
N VAL A 58 -11.07 8.68 -8.48
CA VAL A 58 -12.12 7.70 -8.73
C VAL A 58 -13.47 8.28 -8.38
N LYS A 59 -14.47 8.02 -9.22
CA LYS A 59 -15.87 8.40 -8.99
C LYS A 59 -16.66 7.17 -8.56
N TYR A 60 -17.45 7.33 -7.50
CA TYR A 60 -18.36 6.31 -6.98
C TYR A 60 -17.73 4.94 -6.66
N PRO A 61 -16.60 4.86 -5.92
CA PRO A 61 -16.06 3.57 -5.53
C PRO A 61 -16.97 2.86 -4.52
N MET A 62 -17.01 1.54 -4.64
CA MET A 62 -17.76 0.68 -3.72
C MET A 62 -17.09 0.60 -2.33
N TRP A 63 -15.76 0.64 -2.31
CA TRP A 63 -14.95 0.61 -1.09
C TRP A 63 -14.36 1.99 -0.81
N ILE A 64 -14.43 2.48 0.43
CA ILE A 64 -13.84 3.76 0.81
C ILE A 64 -13.20 3.63 2.19
N SER A 65 -11.88 3.71 2.23
CA SER A 65 -11.10 3.81 3.47
C SER A 65 -10.91 5.26 3.92
N SER A 66 -10.77 5.47 5.24
CA SER A 66 -10.41 6.78 5.80
C SER A 66 -8.91 6.99 5.83
N ILE A 67 -8.47 8.24 5.62
CA ILE A 67 -7.08 8.63 5.88
C ILE A 67 -6.82 8.91 7.37
N VAL A 68 -5.58 8.71 7.79
CA VAL A 68 -5.02 9.01 9.10
C VAL A 68 -3.73 9.81 8.90
N PRO A 69 -3.70 11.12 9.20
CA PRO A 69 -2.48 11.90 9.13
C PRO A 69 -1.57 11.58 10.32
N VAL A 70 -0.36 11.12 10.06
CA VAL A 70 0.66 10.80 11.07
C VAL A 70 1.77 11.84 10.99
N ARG A 71 2.12 12.47 12.11
CA ARG A 71 3.25 13.41 12.18
C ARG A 71 4.56 12.61 12.28
N LYS A 72 5.50 12.89 11.38
CA LYS A 72 6.89 12.42 11.50
C LYS A 72 7.65 13.25 12.53
N LYS A 73 8.78 12.70 13.01
CA LYS A 73 9.73 13.41 13.90
C LYS A 73 10.28 14.70 13.29
N ASN A 74 10.37 14.79 11.96
CA ASN A 74 10.85 15.97 11.24
C ASN A 74 9.77 17.06 11.01
N GLY A 75 8.59 16.94 11.62
CA GLY A 75 7.48 17.89 11.47
C GLY A 75 6.64 17.74 10.20
N GLN A 76 7.07 16.92 9.23
CA GLN A 76 6.24 16.59 8.06
C GLN A 76 5.11 15.62 8.45
N ILE A 77 4.02 15.64 7.69
CA ILE A 77 2.96 14.63 7.83
C ILE A 77 3.15 13.50 6.81
N ARG A 78 2.70 12.30 7.15
CA ARG A 78 2.40 11.22 6.22
C ARG A 78 0.90 10.98 6.22
N VAL A 79 0.31 10.81 5.04
CA VAL A 79 -1.08 10.37 4.91
C VAL A 79 -1.08 8.85 4.87
N CYS A 80 -1.50 8.22 5.98
CA CYS A 80 -1.72 6.78 6.04
C CYS A 80 -3.17 6.48 5.69
N VAL A 81 -3.46 5.33 5.09
CA VAL A 81 -4.82 4.88 4.81
C VAL A 81 -5.16 3.73 5.76
N ASP A 82 -6.34 3.81 6.36
CA ASP A 82 -6.85 2.79 7.27
C ASP A 82 -7.46 1.63 6.49
N PHE A 83 -6.64 0.61 6.18
CA PHE A 83 -7.05 -0.59 5.44
C PHE A 83 -7.54 -1.71 6.35
N ARG A 84 -7.85 -1.48 7.63
CA ARG A 84 -8.27 -2.56 8.56
C ARG A 84 -9.43 -3.39 8.02
N ASP A 85 -10.45 -2.74 7.50
CA ASP A 85 -11.62 -3.44 6.93
C ASP A 85 -11.24 -4.21 5.66
N LEU A 86 -10.37 -3.64 4.81
CA LEU A 86 -9.94 -4.25 3.56
C LEU A 86 -9.05 -5.48 3.83
N ASN A 87 -8.15 -5.37 4.80
CA ASN A 87 -7.25 -6.42 5.23
C ASN A 87 -8.01 -7.60 5.86
N ASN A 88 -9.13 -7.33 6.54
CA ASN A 88 -10.01 -8.39 7.08
C ASN A 88 -10.81 -9.10 5.97
N ALA A 89 -11.15 -8.41 4.89
CA ALA A 89 -11.87 -8.98 3.74
C ALA A 89 -10.95 -9.75 2.77
N CYS A 90 -9.66 -9.45 2.79
CA CYS A 90 -8.68 -10.09 1.93
C CYS A 90 -8.26 -11.46 2.50
N PRO A 91 -8.25 -12.54 1.71
CA PRO A 91 -7.67 -13.80 2.15
C PRO A 91 -6.17 -13.61 2.42
N LYS A 92 -5.67 -14.25 3.48
CA LYS A 92 -4.24 -14.22 3.79
C LYS A 92 -3.48 -15.01 2.72
N ASP A 93 -2.35 -14.46 2.28
CA ASP A 93 -1.44 -15.14 1.37
C ASP A 93 -0.50 -16.04 2.18
N ASP A 94 -0.54 -17.35 1.93
CA ASP A 94 0.32 -18.35 2.58
C ASP A 94 1.67 -18.42 1.85
N PHE A 95 2.31 -17.27 1.65
CA PHE A 95 3.62 -17.21 1.02
C PHE A 95 4.69 -17.74 1.99
N PRO A 96 5.44 -18.82 1.67
CA PRO A 96 6.46 -19.34 2.56
C PRO A 96 7.64 -18.38 2.61
N LEU A 97 7.73 -17.59 3.67
CA LEU A 97 8.92 -16.80 3.96
C LEU A 97 10.03 -17.74 4.45
N PRO A 98 11.25 -17.64 3.89
CA PRO A 98 12.37 -18.47 4.34
C PRO A 98 12.67 -18.17 5.80
N ILE A 99 12.92 -19.23 6.56
CA ILE A 99 13.33 -19.13 7.96
C ILE A 99 14.72 -18.46 8.00
N ALA A 100 14.94 -17.56 8.95
CA ALA A 100 16.20 -16.82 9.05
C ALA A 100 17.44 -17.74 9.13
N GLU A 101 17.32 -18.90 9.76
CA GLU A 101 18.40 -19.91 9.82
C GLU A 101 18.79 -20.43 8.44
N LEU A 102 17.82 -20.73 7.58
CA LEU A 102 18.07 -21.17 6.20
C LEU A 102 18.79 -20.09 5.40
N MET A 103 18.49 -18.82 5.67
CA MET A 103 19.18 -17.69 5.06
C MET A 103 20.63 -17.59 5.51
N ILE A 104 20.90 -17.78 6.79
CA ILE A 104 22.25 -17.73 7.36
C ILE A 104 23.10 -18.88 6.80
N ASP A 105 22.56 -20.10 6.78
CA ASP A 105 23.24 -21.27 6.22
C ASP A 105 23.58 -21.08 4.74
N ALA A 106 22.63 -20.57 3.95
CA ALA A 106 22.85 -20.27 2.53
C ALA A 106 23.93 -19.19 2.29
N THR A 107 24.23 -18.40 3.31
CA THR A 107 25.19 -17.29 3.24
C THR A 107 26.55 -17.68 3.82
N THR A 108 26.65 -18.84 4.47
CA THR A 108 27.88 -19.32 5.12
C THR A 108 28.92 -19.73 4.07
N GLY A 109 30.16 -19.27 4.24
CA GLY A 109 31.27 -19.55 3.30
C GLY A 109 31.49 -18.50 2.21
N HIS A 110 30.70 -17.42 2.20
CA HIS A 110 30.98 -16.25 1.36
C HIS A 110 31.86 -15.23 2.08
N GLU A 111 32.90 -14.73 1.41
CA GLU A 111 33.88 -13.77 1.98
C GLU A 111 33.32 -12.35 2.14
N ALA A 112 32.25 -12.00 1.41
CA ALA A 112 31.64 -10.67 1.45
C ALA A 112 30.12 -10.74 1.20
N LEU A 113 29.39 -9.84 1.88
CA LEU A 113 27.95 -9.66 1.72
C LEU A 113 27.65 -8.20 1.41
N SER A 114 26.77 -7.98 0.43
CA SER A 114 26.24 -6.66 0.08
C SER A 114 24.77 -6.57 0.44
N PHE A 115 24.38 -5.59 1.23
CA PHE A 115 22.98 -5.32 1.57
C PHE A 115 22.41 -4.26 0.61
N MET A 116 21.30 -4.59 -0.06
CA MET A 116 20.55 -3.63 -0.89
C MET A 116 19.22 -3.33 -0.19
N ASP A 117 18.96 -2.06 0.08
CA ASP A 117 17.70 -1.63 0.70
C ASP A 117 16.69 -1.19 -0.36
N GLY A 118 15.53 -1.85 -0.36
CA GLY A 118 14.38 -1.51 -1.18
C GLY A 118 13.41 -0.59 -0.45
N SER A 119 13.88 0.53 0.12
CA SER A 119 13.09 1.44 0.97
C SER A 119 11.81 2.03 0.32
N SER A 120 11.63 1.86 -0.99
CA SER A 120 10.41 2.22 -1.74
C SER A 120 9.82 1.05 -2.53
N GLY A 121 10.15 -0.19 -2.18
CA GLY A 121 9.78 -1.40 -2.94
C GLY A 121 8.28 -1.54 -3.17
N TYR A 122 7.45 -1.21 -2.17
CA TYR A 122 5.99 -1.22 -2.29
C TYR A 122 5.49 -0.30 -3.41
N ASN A 123 6.02 0.93 -3.47
CA ASN A 123 5.61 1.91 -4.48
C ASN A 123 6.04 1.54 -5.91
N GLN A 124 6.93 0.56 -6.08
CA GLN A 124 7.35 0.07 -7.40
C GLN A 124 6.43 -1.03 -7.94
N ILE A 125 5.69 -1.71 -7.07
CA ILE A 125 4.78 -2.80 -7.44
C ILE A 125 3.45 -2.19 -7.90
N ARG A 126 3.03 -2.50 -9.13
CA ARG A 126 1.74 -2.05 -9.67
C ARG A 126 0.59 -2.87 -9.08
N MET A 127 -0.50 -2.17 -8.77
CA MET A 127 -1.77 -2.80 -8.42
C MET A 127 -2.37 -3.49 -9.66
N ALA A 128 -3.10 -4.58 -9.45
CA ALA A 128 -3.91 -5.13 -10.53
C ALA A 128 -5.05 -4.14 -10.84
N PRO A 129 -5.36 -3.86 -12.12
CA PRO A 129 -6.38 -2.86 -12.48
C PRO A 129 -7.76 -3.12 -11.85
N ALA A 130 -8.10 -4.39 -11.61
CA ALA A 130 -9.35 -4.79 -10.98
C ALA A 130 -9.41 -4.51 -9.47
N ASP A 131 -8.26 -4.41 -8.81
CA ASP A 131 -8.13 -4.24 -7.36
C ASP A 131 -7.76 -2.80 -6.97
N GLU A 132 -7.37 -1.95 -7.94
CA GLU A 132 -7.09 -0.53 -7.69
C GLU A 132 -8.25 0.17 -6.98
N GLU A 133 -9.49 -0.04 -7.45
CA GLU A 133 -10.68 0.64 -6.89
C GLU A 133 -11.03 0.21 -5.47
N LEU A 134 -10.54 -0.95 -5.04
CA LEU A 134 -10.72 -1.44 -3.66
C LEU A 134 -9.80 -0.69 -2.68
N THR A 135 -8.73 -0.09 -3.17
CA THR A 135 -7.83 0.76 -2.38
C THR A 135 -8.28 2.23 -2.34
N ALA A 136 -9.51 2.52 -2.73
CA ALA A 136 -10.02 3.88 -2.72
C ALA A 136 -10.10 4.44 -1.29
N PHE A 137 -9.69 5.69 -1.13
CA PHE A 137 -9.66 6.40 0.13
C PHE A 137 -10.18 7.83 -0.02
N ARG A 138 -10.76 8.34 1.07
CA ARG A 138 -11.38 9.66 1.10
C ARG A 138 -10.46 10.70 1.70
N THR A 139 -10.26 11.78 0.96
CA THR A 139 -9.51 12.98 1.38
C THR A 139 -10.43 14.21 1.44
N PRO A 140 -10.00 15.31 2.08
CA PRO A 140 -10.72 16.59 2.00
C PRO A 140 -10.93 17.09 0.56
N LYS A 141 -9.97 16.82 -0.34
CA LYS A 141 -9.99 17.26 -1.74
C LYS A 141 -10.88 16.40 -2.65
N GLY A 142 -11.03 15.11 -2.35
CA GLY A 142 -11.73 14.15 -3.21
C GLY A 142 -11.47 12.70 -2.83
N ILE A 143 -11.90 11.79 -3.69
CA ILE A 143 -11.70 10.34 -3.52
C ILE A 143 -10.67 9.86 -4.54
N TYR A 144 -9.66 9.17 -4.05
CA TYR A 144 -8.54 8.68 -4.85
C TYR A 144 -8.31 7.21 -4.57
N CYS A 145 -7.72 6.49 -5.53
CA CYS A 145 -7.24 5.12 -5.33
C CYS A 145 -5.77 4.99 -5.73
N TYR A 146 -5.12 3.93 -5.27
CA TYR A 146 -3.72 3.66 -5.56
C TYR A 146 -3.54 2.82 -6.83
N LYS A 147 -2.57 3.22 -7.66
CA LYS A 147 -2.06 2.47 -8.82
C LYS A 147 -0.87 1.58 -8.47
N VAL A 148 -0.25 1.83 -7.33
CA VAL A 148 0.90 1.10 -6.80
C VAL A 148 0.54 0.53 -5.45
N MET A 149 1.22 -0.52 -4.99
CA MET A 149 0.89 -1.17 -3.73
C MET A 149 0.99 -0.16 -2.57
N PRO A 150 -0.13 0.17 -1.90
CA PRO A 150 -0.10 1.15 -0.83
C PRO A 150 0.53 0.56 0.43
N PHE A 151 1.07 1.44 1.28
CA PHE A 151 1.44 1.06 2.63
C PHE A 151 0.17 0.88 3.48
N GLY A 152 0.06 -0.26 4.17
CA GLY A 152 -1.08 -0.63 5.01
C GLY A 152 -0.66 -1.23 6.35
#